data_AF-A0A510KW90-F1
#
_entry.id   AF-A0A510KW90-F1
#
_cell.length_a   1.000
_cell.length_b   1.000
_cell.length_c   1.000
_cell.angle_alpha   90.00
_cell.angle_beta   90.00
_cell.angle_gamma   90.00
#
_symmetry.space_group_name_H-M   'P 1'
#
loop_
_entity.id
_entity.type
_entity.pdbx_description
1 polymer ?
#
loop_
_entity_poly.entity_id
_entity_poly.type
_entity_poly.pdbx_seq_one_letter_code
_entity_poly.pdbx_strand_id
1 'polypeptide(L)' 'MKLLLNVEEACSFLQMNERTLKSGLISGTLDIGSAIITKVINNKPRYKYHIPIKELKIYGISYEDFLETG' A
#
# COMPACT_ATOMS: atom_id res chain seq x y z
N MET A 1 14.04 0.15 -11.97
CA MET A 1 12.74 0.75 -11.60
C MET A 1 12.19 0.02 -10.39
N LYS A 2 11.70 0.77 -9.39
CA LYS A 2 10.94 0.20 -8.28
C LYS A 2 9.58 -0.28 -8.82
N LEU A 3 9.06 -1.39 -8.29
CA LEU A 3 7.80 -2.00 -8.74
C LEU A 3 6.69 -1.98 -7.66
N LEU A 4 7.10 -1.84 -6.40
CA LEU A 4 6.24 -1.92 -5.23
C LEU A 4 6.48 -0.70 -4.34
N LEU A 5 5.41 -0.12 -3.80
CA LEU A 5 5.50 0.88 -2.76
C LEU A 5 5.66 0.24 -1.39
N ASN A 6 6.39 0.93 -0.52
CA ASN A 6 6.26 0.72 0.91
C ASN A 6 4.97 1.40 1.42
N VAL A 7 4.66 1.15 2.68
CA VAL A 7 3.45 1.67 3.33
C VAL A 7 3.45 3.20 3.38
N GLU A 8 4.58 3.83 3.69
CA GLU A 8 4.69 5.29 3.81
C GLU A 8 4.45 5.98 2.47
N GLU A 9 5.07 5.49 1.40
CA GLU A 9 4.86 5.99 0.04
C GLU A 9 3.39 5.87 -0.33
N ALA A 10 2.78 4.69 -0.13
CA ALA A 10 1.37 4.49 -0.42
C ALA A 10 0.45 5.42 0.39
N CYS A 11 0.76 5.67 1.66
CA CYS A 11 0.04 6.65 2.48
C CYS A 11 0.10 8.06 1.89
N SER A 12 1.31 8.51 1.51
CA SER A 12 1.51 9.83 0.91
C SER A 12 0.80 9.94 -0.44
N PHE A 13 0.89 8.92 -1.29
CA PHE A 13 0.23 8.86 -2.60
C PHE A 13 -1.29 8.99 -2.49
N LEU A 14 -1.89 8.24 -1.58
CA LEU A 14 -3.34 8.15 -1.44
C LEU A 14 -3.89 9.18 -0.45
N GLN A 15 -3.02 10.04 0.09
CA GLN A 15 -3.33 11.00 1.14
C GLN A 15 -4.13 10.39 2.29
N MET A 16 -3.76 9.17 2.69
CA MET A 16 -4.42 8.43 3.76
C MET A 16 -3.45 8.07 4.86
N ASN A 17 -3.96 7.96 6.09
CA ASN A 17 -3.15 7.49 7.19
C ASN A 17 -2.86 5.99 7.07
N GLU A 18 -1.73 5.58 7.66
CA GLU A 18 -1.23 4.21 7.65
C GLU A 18 -2.23 3.20 8.21
N ARG A 19 -3.01 3.57 9.22
CA ARG A 19 -4.02 2.68 9.80
C ARG A 19 -5.11 2.34 8.78
N THR A 20 -5.58 3.32 8.04
CA THR A 20 -6.64 3.16 7.03
C THR A 20 -6.11 2.34 5.85
N LEU A 21 -4.90 2.65 5.37
CA LEU A 21 -4.23 1.89 4.32
C LEU A 21 -4.09 0.41 4.71
N LYS A 22 -3.50 0.13 5.88
CA LYS A 22 -3.30 -1.24 6.36
C LYS A 22 -4.62 -1.97 6.53
N SER A 23 -5.61 -1.32 7.15
CA SER A 23 -6.93 -1.92 7.35
C SER A 23 -7.57 -2.29 6.03
N GLY A 24 -7.57 -1.39 5.05
CA GLY A 24 -8.18 -1.66 3.75
C GLY A 24 -7.45 -2.73 2.93
N LEU A 25 -6.12 -2.82 3.04
CA LEU A 25 -5.34 -3.89 2.41
C LEU A 25 -5.56 -5.25 3.08
N ILE A 26 -5.85 -5.27 4.39
CA ILE A 26 -6.17 -6.48 5.15
C ILE A 26 -7.60 -6.96 4.86
N SER A 27 -8.57 -6.04 4.82
CA SER A 27 -9.96 -6.37 4.52
C SER A 27 -10.24 -6.59 3.03
N GLY A 28 -9.29 -6.26 2.16
CA GLY A 28 -9.45 -6.32 0.70
C GLY A 28 -10.39 -5.23 0.16
N THR A 29 -10.65 -4.16 0.91
CA THR A 29 -11.48 -3.03 0.46
C THR A 29 -10.69 -2.00 -0.33
N LEU A 30 -9.35 -2.04 -0.25
CA LEU A 30 -8.45 -1.22 -1.05
C LEU A 30 -7.89 -2.05 -2.21
N ASP A 31 -8.42 -1.83 -3.42
CA ASP A 31 -8.03 -2.53 -4.65
C ASP A 31 -6.78 -1.92 -5.30
N ILE A 32 -5.74 -1.74 -4.49
CA ILE A 32 -4.44 -1.17 -4.88
C ILE A 32 -3.28 -2.09 -4.49
N GLY A 33 -3.60 -3.24 -3.91
CA GLY A 33 -2.64 -4.14 -3.32
C GLY A 33 -3.32 -5.12 -2.37
N SER A 34 -2.48 -5.84 -1.63
CA SER A 34 -2.93 -6.91 -0.74
C SER A 34 -2.05 -7.01 0.49
N ALA A 35 -2.63 -7.32 1.64
CA ALA A 35 -1.89 -7.76 2.82
C ALA A 35 -1.84 -9.29 2.89
N ILE A 36 -0.63 -9.83 3.04
CA ILE A 36 -0.40 -11.27 3.18
C ILE A 36 0.05 -11.56 4.60
N ILE A 37 -0.60 -12.53 5.26
CA ILE A 37 -0.17 -12.99 6.58
C ILE A 37 1.11 -13.81 6.41
N THR A 38 2.22 -13.32 6.98
CA THR A 38 3.52 -14.02 6.90
C THR A 38 3.78 -14.89 8.11
N LYS A 39 3.23 -14.53 9.26
CA LYS A 39 3.38 -15.28 10.51
C LYS A 39 2.24 -14.95 11.45
N VAL A 40 1.87 -15.88 12.33
CA VAL A 40 0.98 -15.62 13.47
C VAL A 40 1.81 -15.81 14.74
N ILE A 41 1.84 -14.81 15.61
CA ILE A 41 2.57 -14.85 16.91
C ILE A 41 1.59 -14.46 18.00
N ASN A 42 1.41 -15.30 19.02
CA ASN A 42 0.47 -15.06 20.13
C ASN A 42 -0.95 -14.69 19.65
N ASN A 43 -1.46 -15.46 18.68
CA ASN A 43 -2.75 -15.21 18.03
C ASN A 43 -2.88 -13.85 17.30
N LYS A 44 -1.77 -13.14 17.11
CA LYS A 44 -1.71 -11.87 16.36
C LYS A 44 -1.04 -12.11 15.00
N PRO A 45 -1.75 -11.89 13.89
CA PRO A 45 -1.16 -11.99 12.56
C PRO A 45 -0.17 -10.86 12.31
N ARG A 46 0.97 -11.21 11.71
CA ARG A 46 1.94 -10.30 11.11
C ARG A 46 1.68 -10.26 9.62
N TYR A 47 1.59 -9.05 9.09
CA TYR A 47 1.28 -8.81 7.68
C TYR A 47 2.50 -8.28 6.95
N LYS A 48 2.66 -8.71 5.70
CA LYS A 48 3.48 -8.06 4.69
C LYS A 48 2.55 -7.46 3.64
N TYR A 49 2.82 -6.21 3.27
CA TYR A 49 1.99 -5.47 2.32
C TYR A 49 2.64 -5.54 0.94
N HIS A 50 1.82 -5.79 -0.08
CA HIS A 50 2.21 -5.82 -1.48
C HIS A 50 1.37 -4.80 -2.24
N ILE A 51 1.97 -3.66 -2.58
CA ILE A 51 1.29 -2.49 -3.17
C ILE A 51 1.98 -2.18 -4.51
N PRO A 52 1.47 -2.66 -5.65
CA PRO A 52 2.08 -2.41 -6.95
C PRO A 52 1.89 -0.98 -7.42
N ILE A 53 2.95 -0.38 -7.94
CA ILE A 53 2.91 1.00 -8.49
C ILE A 53 1.92 1.11 -9.66
N LYS A 54 1.77 0.04 -10.47
CA LYS A 54 0.85 0.02 -11.61
C LYS A 54 -0.62 0.22 -11.22
N GLU A 55 -1.03 -0.25 -10.04
CA GLU A 55 -2.43 -0.18 -9.59
C GLU A 55 -2.79 1.26 -9.18
N LEU A 56 -1.80 2.06 -8.76
CA LEU A 56 -2.03 3.47 -8.43
C LEU A 56 -2.25 4.34 -9.66
N LYS A 57 -1.77 3.93 -10.83
CA LYS A 57 -2.09 4.61 -12.10
C LYS A 57 -3.60 4.61 -12.39
N ILE A 58 -4.35 3.65 -11.85
CA ILE A 58 -5.82 3.59 -11.96
C ILE A 58 -6.46 4.83 -11.30
N TYR A 59 -5.79 5.41 -10.29
CA TYR A 59 -6.25 6.61 -9.58
C TYR A 59 -5.80 7.92 -10.24
N GLY A 60 -5.20 7.87 -11.44
CA GLY A 60 -4.84 9.06 -12.21
C GLY A 60 -3.60 9.81 -11.73
N ILE A 61 -2.82 9.21 -10.81
CA ILE A 61 -1.56 9.78 -10.31
C ILE A 61 -0.41 8.96 -10.90
N SER A 62 0.49 9.60 -11.66
CA SER A 62 1.69 8.93 -12.14
C SER A 62 2.71 8.83 -11.02
N TYR A 63 3.49 7.73 -11.00
CA TYR A 63 4.54 7.57 -10.00
C TYR A 63 5.67 8.59 -10.21
N GLU A 64 5.84 9.05 -11.45
CA GLU A 64 6.78 10.11 -11.81
C GLU A 64 6.40 11.45 -11.14
N ASP A 65 5.13 11.86 -11.16
CA ASP A 65 4.65 13.12 -10.56
C ASP A 65 4.83 13.17 -9.03
N PHE A 66 4.73 12.01 -8.37
CA PHE A 66 4.97 11.89 -6.93
C PHE A 66 6.45 12.00 -6.55
N LEU A 67 7.34 11.48 -7.38
CA LEU A 67 8.79 11.60 -7.14
C LEU A 67 9.28 13.03 -7.33
N GLU A 68 8.61 13.85 -8.15
CA GLU A 68 8.96 15.27 -8.33
C GLU A 68 8.43 16.17 -7.20
N THR A 69 7.49 15.70 -6.39
CA THR A 69 6.86 16.47 -5.30
C THR A 69 7.38 16.16 -3.90
N GLY A 70 8.29 15.18 -3.75
CA GLY A 70 8.96 14.80 -2.49
C GLY A 70 10.43 15.17 -2.47
#